data_AF-A0A7Y0GA98-F1
#
_entry.id   AF-A0A7Y0GA98-F1
#
_cell.length_a   1.000
_cell.length_b   1.000
_cell.length_c   1.000
_cell.angle_alpha   90.00
_cell.angle_beta   90.00
_cell.angle_gamma   90.00
#
_symmetry.space_group_name_H-M   'P 1'
#
loop_
_entity.id
_entity.type
_entity.pdbx_description
1 polymer ?
#
loop_
_entity_poly.entity_id
_entity_poly.type
_entity_poly.pdbx_seq_one_letter_code
_entity_poly.pdbx_strand_id
1 'polypeptide(L)'
;MAAGTRNVRIFVSEQCFDLLVDAMAAYSKESRRFQTMRMTVQAACLRLKSHGISKQELEDFLADYAIGGDIRIFLEVGPEWSGDYDAVRAKVKEISEKPGLDKILVPFAVYLAVKYNLL
;
A
#
# COMPACT_ATOMS: atom_id res chain seq x y z
N MET A 1 -14.18 -12.38 -15.61
CA MET A 1 -15.06 -11.25 -15.30
C MET A 1 -14.19 -10.02 -15.23
N ALA A 2 -14.48 -8.97 -16.01
CA ALA A 2 -13.75 -7.71 -15.88
C ALA A 2 -13.96 -7.20 -14.45
N ALA A 3 -12.89 -7.13 -13.66
CA ALA A 3 -12.97 -6.60 -12.30
C ALA A 3 -13.36 -5.12 -12.41
N GLY A 4 -14.55 -4.76 -11.93
CA GLY A 4 -14.99 -3.36 -11.89
C GLY A 4 -14.09 -2.53 -10.96
N THR A 5 -14.08 -1.22 -11.17
CA THR A 5 -13.34 -0.27 -10.34
C THR A 5 -13.77 -0.39 -8.87
N ARG A 6 -12.81 -0.64 -7.97
CA ARG A 6 -13.03 -0.72 -6.52
C ARG A 6 -12.59 0.58 -5.86
N ASN A 7 -13.52 1.21 -5.14
CA ASN A 7 -13.26 2.42 -4.37
C ASN A 7 -12.85 2.06 -2.95
N VAL A 8 -11.56 2.16 -2.66
CA VAL A 8 -10.99 1.91 -1.33
C VAL A 8 -11.00 3.21 -0.54
N ARG A 9 -11.75 3.20 0.57
CA ARG A 9 -11.87 4.32 1.51
C ARG A 9 -11.29 3.89 2.84
N ILE A 10 -10.17 4.48 3.21
CA ILE A 10 -9.46 4.15 4.46
C ILE A 10 -9.23 5.40 5.28
N PHE A 11 -9.06 5.17 6.58
CA PHE A 11 -8.57 6.16 7.51
C PHE A 11 -7.20 5.72 7.97
N VAL A 12 -6.24 6.63 7.94
CA VAL A 12 -4.85 6.38 8.31
C VAL A 12 -4.38 7.38 9.35
N SER A 13 -3.31 7.04 10.03
CA SER A 13 -2.69 7.89 11.04
C SER A 13 -1.82 8.91 10.35
N GLU A 14 -1.42 9.96 11.07
CA GLU A 14 -0.41 10.92 10.59
C GLU A 14 0.86 10.19 10.14
N GLN A 15 1.37 9.24 10.92
CA GLN A 15 2.57 8.46 10.58
C GLN A 15 2.43 7.67 9.27
N CYS A 16 1.29 6.99 9.07
CA CYS A 16 1.03 6.28 7.82
C CYS A 16 0.85 7.26 6.65
N PHE A 17 0.28 8.44 6.88
CA PHE A 17 0.12 9.46 5.86
C PHE A 17 1.46 10.05 5.44
N ASP A 18 2.33 10.39 6.39
CA ASP A 18 3.68 10.89 6.15
C ASP A 18 4.50 9.90 5.31
N LEU A 19 4.46 8.61 5.68
CA LEU A 19 5.08 7.54 4.90
C LEU A 19 4.61 7.55 3.43
N LEU A 20 3.30 7.67 3.19
CA LEU A 20 2.74 7.68 1.84
C LEU A 20 3.18 8.92 1.05
N VAL A 21 3.24 10.09 1.71
CA VAL A 21 3.67 11.35 1.09
C VAL A 21 5.16 11.31 0.76
N ASP A 22 6.00 10.83 1.68
CA ASP A 22 7.43 10.72 1.49
C ASP A 22 7.77 9.74 0.38
N ALA A 23 7.12 8.58 0.35
CA ALA A 23 7.29 7.59 -0.71
C ALA A 23 6.86 8.14 -2.08
N MET A 24 5.74 8.88 -2.14
CA MET A 24 5.28 9.54 -3.37
C MET A 24 6.29 10.58 -3.86
N ALA A 25 6.84 11.39 -2.95
CA ALA A 25 7.85 12.40 -3.27
C ALA A 25 9.15 11.76 -3.76
N ALA A 26 9.61 10.69 -3.10
CA ALA A 26 10.77 9.92 -3.51
C ALA A 26 10.58 9.29 -4.91
N TYR A 27 9.45 8.60 -5.12
CA TYR A 27 9.14 7.97 -6.40
C TYR A 27 9.01 8.99 -7.54
N SER A 28 8.50 10.19 -7.23
CA SER A 28 8.43 11.29 -8.20
C SER A 28 9.82 11.77 -8.63
N LYS A 29 10.75 11.89 -7.68
CA LYS A 29 12.14 12.27 -7.96
C LYS A 29 12.85 11.21 -8.79
N GLU A 30 12.73 9.94 -8.40
CA GLU A 30 13.39 8.82 -9.07
C GLU A 30 12.87 8.65 -10.51
N SER A 31 11.55 8.65 -10.70
CA SER A 31 10.94 8.51 -12.03
C SER A 31 11.03 9.77 -12.89
N ARG A 32 11.51 10.90 -12.34
CA ARG A 32 11.53 12.24 -12.96
C ARG A 32 10.17 12.69 -13.49
N ARG A 33 9.09 12.21 -12.88
CA ARG A 33 7.69 12.52 -13.23
C ARG A 33 6.90 12.69 -11.96
N PHE A 34 5.98 13.65 -11.93
CA PHE A 34 5.12 13.79 -10.76
C PHE A 34 4.22 12.55 -10.60
N GLN A 35 4.38 11.85 -9.48
CA GLN A 35 3.60 10.67 -9.13
C GLN A 35 2.52 11.06 -8.13
N THR A 36 1.34 10.50 -8.31
CA THR A 36 0.25 10.62 -7.33
C THR A 36 0.34 9.52 -6.29
N MET A 37 -0.34 9.68 -5.16
CA MET A 37 -0.46 8.62 -4.15
C MET A 37 -1.03 7.34 -4.77
N ARG A 38 -2.04 7.44 -5.65
CA ARG A 38 -2.59 6.30 -6.39
C ARG A 38 -1.52 5.57 -7.21
N MET A 39 -0.74 6.31 -7.99
CA MET A 39 0.34 5.74 -8.82
C MET A 39 1.44 5.10 -7.97
N THR A 40 1.73 5.68 -6.81
CA THR A 40 2.74 5.17 -5.87
C THR A 40 2.29 3.84 -5.27
N VAL A 41 1.05 3.75 -4.79
CA VAL A 41 0.47 2.50 -4.26
C VAL A 41 0.35 1.45 -5.37
N GLN A 42 -0.03 1.86 -6.58
CA GLN A 42 -0.07 0.97 -7.75
C GLN A 42 1.31 0.38 -8.07
N ALA A 43 2.35 1.22 -8.12
CA ALA A 43 3.72 0.76 -8.36
C ALA A 43 4.21 -0.17 -7.24
N ALA A 44 3.91 0.15 -5.98
CA ALA A 44 4.21 -0.72 -4.84
C ALA A 44 3.55 -2.10 -4.99
N CYS A 45 2.24 -2.15 -5.27
CA CYS A 45 1.52 -3.42 -5.45
C CYS A 45 2.06 -4.24 -6.63
N LEU A 46 2.30 -3.58 -7.78
CA LEU A 46 2.84 -4.22 -8.99
C LEU A 46 4.18 -4.90 -8.72
N ARG A 47 5.06 -4.26 -7.94
CA ARG A 47 6.40 -4.76 -7.66
C ARG A 47 6.41 -5.80 -6.54
N LEU A 48 5.54 -5.66 -5.54
CA LEU A 48 5.39 -6.61 -4.43
C LEU A 48 4.64 -7.90 -4.79
N LYS A 49 3.87 -7.94 -5.87
CA LYS A 49 3.16 -9.16 -6.27
C LYS A 49 4.10 -10.35 -6.48
N SER A 50 5.33 -10.09 -6.92
CA SER A 50 6.37 -11.11 -7.13
C SER A 50 7.32 -11.25 -5.93
N HIS A 51 7.22 -10.39 -4.92
CA HIS A 51 8.05 -10.42 -3.73
C HIS A 51 7.43 -11.31 -2.63
N GLY A 52 8.25 -11.94 -1.80
CA GLY A 52 7.79 -12.59 -0.57
C GLY A 52 7.33 -11.54 0.44
N ILE A 53 6.22 -11.77 1.13
CA ILE A 53 5.79 -10.91 2.24
C ILE A 53 5.76 -11.80 3.48
N SER A 54 6.49 -11.43 4.52
CA SER A 54 6.59 -12.22 5.74
C SER A 54 5.72 -11.67 6.88
N LYS A 55 5.36 -12.53 7.83
CA LYS A 55 4.66 -12.10 9.05
C LYS A 55 5.51 -11.15 9.89
N GLN A 56 6.82 -11.39 9.97
CA GLN A 56 7.75 -10.54 10.69
C GLN A 56 7.77 -9.11 10.13
N GLU A 57 7.81 -8.95 8.81
CA GLU A 57 7.72 -7.63 8.17
C GLU A 57 6.45 -6.86 8.54
N LEU A 58 5.33 -7.57 8.64
CA LEU A 58 4.07 -6.98 9.08
C LEU A 58 4.13 -6.58 10.55
N GLU A 59 4.73 -7.40 11.42
CA GLU A 59 4.90 -7.09 12.84
C GLU A 59 5.82 -5.88 13.04
N ASP A 60 6.95 -5.81 12.32
CA ASP A 60 7.86 -4.65 12.32
C ASP A 60 7.11 -3.38 11.92
N PHE A 61 6.35 -3.44 10.82
CA PHE A 61 5.55 -2.30 10.37
C PHE A 61 4.52 -1.86 11.43
N LEU A 62 3.81 -2.81 12.05
CA LEU A 62 2.80 -2.50 13.06
C LEU A 62 3.39 -2.04 14.40
N ALA A 63 4.68 -2.26 14.65
CA ALA A 63 5.39 -1.73 15.81
C ALA A 63 5.69 -0.23 15.65
N ASP A 64 6.03 0.21 14.43
CA ASP A 64 6.44 1.58 14.14
C ASP A 64 5.28 2.47 13.67
N TYR A 65 4.25 1.89 13.05
CA TYR A 65 3.16 2.63 12.42
C TYR A 65 1.80 2.27 13.01
N ALA A 66 1.15 3.27 13.62
CA ALA A 66 -0.22 3.12 14.09
C ALA A 66 -1.20 3.00 12.90
N ILE A 67 -2.09 2.00 12.93
CA ILE A 67 -3.13 1.79 11.91
C ILE A 67 -4.43 2.49 12.29
N GLY A 68 -5.14 3.02 11.30
CA GLY A 68 -6.33 3.83 11.53
C GLY A 68 -5.97 5.27 11.83
N GLY A 69 -6.95 6.11 12.17
CA GLY A 69 -6.75 7.54 12.39
C GLY A 69 -7.94 8.35 11.86
N ASP A 70 -7.73 9.62 11.63
CA ASP A 70 -8.73 10.59 11.16
C ASP A 70 -8.46 11.11 9.74
N ILE A 71 -7.25 10.92 9.21
CA ILE A 71 -6.91 11.28 7.83
C ILE A 71 -7.58 10.29 6.88
N ARG A 72 -8.51 10.81 6.07
CA ARG A 72 -9.26 10.02 5.08
C ARG A 72 -8.51 9.99 3.75
N ILE A 73 -8.24 8.79 3.25
CA ILE A 73 -7.70 8.54 1.91
C ILE A 73 -8.76 7.86 1.04
N PHE A 74 -8.88 8.34 -0.19
CA PHE A 74 -9.67 7.73 -1.25
C PHE A 74 -8.74 7.20 -2.34
N LEU A 75 -8.83 5.90 -2.63
CA LEU A 75 -8.02 5.23 -3.62
C LEU A 75 -8.91 4.48 -4.60
N GLU A 76 -8.76 4.81 -5.89
CA GLU A 76 -9.47 4.14 -6.96
C GLU A 76 -8.62 2.99 -7.52
N VAL A 77 -9.04 1.76 -7.24
CA VAL A 77 -8.41 0.54 -7.74
C VAL A 77 -9.13 0.11 -9.01
N GLY A 78 -8.63 0.55 -10.15
CA GLY A 78 -9.17 0.24 -11.46
C GLY A 78 -8.77 -1.16 -11.97
N PRO A 79 -9.41 -1.62 -13.06
CA PRO A 79 -9.17 -2.95 -13.63
C PRO A 79 -7.70 -3.19 -14.04
N GLU A 80 -6.95 -2.13 -14.32
CA GLU A 80 -5.56 -2.18 -14.77
C GLU A 80 -4.58 -2.70 -13.72
N TRP A 81 -4.94 -2.61 -12.43
CA TRP A 81 -4.06 -3.00 -11.33
C TRP A 81 -4.78 -3.68 -10.16
N SER A 82 -6.09 -3.93 -10.28
CA SER A 82 -6.87 -4.65 -9.27
C SER A 82 -6.31 -6.04 -9.00
N GLY A 83 -5.77 -6.73 -10.01
CA GLY A 83 -5.15 -8.04 -9.86
C GLY A 83 -3.88 -7.98 -8.99
N ASP A 84 -3.04 -6.97 -9.20
CA ASP A 84 -1.82 -6.77 -8.41
C ASP A 84 -2.17 -6.40 -6.95
N TYR A 85 -3.16 -5.53 -6.77
CA TYR A 85 -3.69 -5.16 -5.46
C TYR A 85 -4.26 -6.37 -4.71
N ASP A 86 -5.10 -7.18 -5.38
CA ASP A 86 -5.71 -8.37 -4.77
C ASP A 86 -4.67 -9.46 -4.46
N ALA A 87 -3.61 -9.58 -5.25
CA ALA A 87 -2.50 -10.51 -4.97
C ALA A 87 -1.75 -10.12 -3.68
N VAL A 88 -1.41 -8.85 -3.52
CA VAL A 88 -0.79 -8.36 -2.26
C VAL A 88 -1.78 -8.50 -1.10
N ARG A 89 -3.07 -8.23 -1.34
CA ARG A 89 -4.12 -8.35 -0.31
C ARG A 89 -4.33 -9.77 0.16
N ALA A 90 -4.24 -10.76 -0.72
CA ALA A 90 -4.29 -12.17 -0.35
C ALA A 90 -3.12 -12.52 0.59
N LYS A 91 -1.88 -12.14 0.23
CA LYS A 91 -0.70 -12.37 1.05
C LYS A 91 -0.82 -11.73 2.43
N VAL A 92 -1.23 -10.45 2.49
CA VAL A 92 -1.41 -9.74 3.76
C VAL A 92 -2.52 -10.39 4.59
N LYS A 93 -3.60 -10.89 3.96
CA LYS A 93 -4.66 -11.62 4.65
C LYS A 93 -4.19 -12.93 5.26
N GLU A 94 -3.30 -13.66 4.61
CA GLU A 94 -2.76 -14.92 5.13
C GLU A 94 -1.92 -14.71 6.40
N ILE A 95 -1.22 -13.58 6.50
CA ILE A 95 -0.36 -13.27 7.65
C ILE A 95 -1.04 -12.38 8.70
N SER A 96 -2.14 -11.71 8.35
CA SER A 96 -2.91 -10.83 9.24
C SER A 96 -4.16 -11.51 9.75
N GLU A 97 -4.23 -11.73 11.06
CA GLU A 97 -5.44 -12.19 11.75
C GLU A 97 -6.45 -11.04 12.00
N LYS A 98 -6.10 -9.79 11.67
CA LYS A 98 -6.90 -8.59 12.01
C LYS A 98 -7.96 -8.23 10.94
N PRO A 99 -9.14 -7.74 11.34
CA PRO A 99 -10.11 -7.12 10.43
C PRO A 99 -9.61 -5.77 9.91
N GLY A 100 -10.07 -5.36 8.73
CA GLY A 100 -9.69 -4.07 8.13
C GLY A 100 -8.44 -4.11 7.25
N LEU A 101 -8.28 -5.19 6.49
CA LEU A 101 -7.11 -5.47 5.63
C LEU A 101 -6.66 -4.28 4.78
N ASP A 102 -7.59 -3.55 4.15
CA ASP A 102 -7.22 -2.45 3.24
C ASP A 102 -6.56 -1.26 3.97
N LYS A 103 -6.89 -1.04 5.26
CA LYS A 103 -6.26 0.00 6.09
C LYS A 103 -4.81 -0.32 6.43
N ILE A 104 -4.48 -1.62 6.50
CA ILE A 104 -3.12 -2.12 6.73
C ILE A 104 -2.38 -2.18 5.39
N LEU A 105 -3.01 -2.77 4.39
CA LEU A 105 -2.44 -3.06 3.07
C LEU A 105 -1.81 -1.85 2.42
N VAL A 106 -2.52 -0.74 2.32
CA VAL A 106 -2.06 0.44 1.56
C VAL A 106 -0.75 1.00 2.13
N PRO A 107 -0.68 1.41 3.42
CA PRO A 107 0.58 1.88 3.98
C PRO A 107 1.64 0.78 4.05
N PHE A 108 1.25 -0.47 4.34
CA PHE A 108 2.21 -1.58 4.42
C PHE A 108 2.88 -1.91 3.08
N ALA A 109 2.11 -1.92 1.98
CA ALA A 109 2.65 -2.13 0.64
C ALA A 109 3.65 -1.03 0.27
N VAL A 110 3.36 0.22 0.61
CA VAL A 110 4.30 1.32 0.37
C VAL A 110 5.54 1.20 1.27
N TYR A 111 5.37 0.88 2.56
CA TYR A 111 6.47 0.62 3.48
C TYR A 111 7.44 -0.44 2.94
N LEU A 112 6.95 -1.59 2.51
CA LEU A 112 7.80 -2.65 1.96
C LEU A 112 8.45 -2.23 0.65
N ALA A 113 7.72 -1.54 -0.22
CA ALA A 113 8.29 -1.07 -1.47
C ALA A 113 9.42 -0.06 -1.23
N VAL A 114 9.33 0.81 -0.22
CA VAL A 114 10.43 1.68 0.21
C VAL A 114 11.57 0.86 0.82
N LYS A 115 11.27 -0.05 1.77
CA LYS A 115 12.27 -0.88 2.47
C LYS A 115 13.14 -1.70 1.52
N TYR A 116 12.57 -2.20 0.43
CA TYR A 116 13.28 -2.99 -0.59
C TYR A 116 13.77 -2.16 -1.79
N ASN A 117 13.71 -0.84 -1.71
CA ASN A 117 14.08 0.07 -2.79
C ASN A 117 13.41 -0.28 -4.13
N LEU A 118 12.13 -0.65 -4.04
CA LEU A 118 11.30 -0.98 -5.18
C LEU A 118 10.63 0.26 -5.75
N LEU A 119 10.63 1.44 -5.12
CA LEU A 119 9.93 2.62 -5.65
C LEU A 119 10.75 3.42 -6.65
#